data_AF-A0A9P5AMK4-F1
#
_entry.id   AF-A0A9P5AMK4-F1
#
_cell.length_a   1.000
_cell.length_b   1.000
_cell.length_c   1.000
_cell.angle_alpha   90.00
_cell.angle_beta   90.00
_cell.angle_gamma   90.00
#
_symmetry.space_group_name_H-M   'P 1'
#
loop_
_entity.id
_entity.type
_entity.pdbx_description
1 polymer ?
#
loop_
_entity_poly.entity_id
_entity_poly.type
_entity_poly.pdbx_seq_one_letter_code
_entity_poly.pdbx_strand_id
1 'polypeptide(L)'
;MSTTENKKAAEPVDKQALRAQINELERKLDFLYTLSDEVNRGILDSKDALERLREKRTKLLRARLDRIFAQWNIGSLTSNHHPSTQDQSQNPGATSTQGETQARNNQLGPFGSW
;
A
#
# COMPACT_ATOMS: atom_id res chain seq x y z
N MET A 1 -21.79 -11.58 71.57
CA MET A 1 -21.60 -12.34 70.30
C MET A 1 -20.42 -11.71 69.58
N SER A 2 -19.28 -12.41 69.53
CA SER A 2 -18.08 -11.92 68.82
C SER A 2 -18.15 -12.38 67.37
N THR A 3 -18.15 -11.43 66.44
CA THR A 3 -18.04 -11.69 65.00
C THR A 3 -16.58 -11.99 64.68
N THR A 4 -16.25 -13.27 64.54
CA THR A 4 -14.98 -13.73 63.97
C THR A 4 -14.88 -13.28 62.52
N GLU A 5 -14.00 -12.32 62.25
CA GLU A 5 -13.59 -11.96 60.90
C GLU A 5 -12.85 -13.13 60.26
N ASN A 6 -13.53 -13.88 59.39
CA ASN A 6 -12.89 -14.85 58.50
C ASN A 6 -12.08 -14.07 57.47
N LYS A 7 -10.79 -13.83 57.75
CA LYS A 7 -9.81 -13.50 56.72
C LYS A 7 -9.73 -14.69 55.74
N LYS A 8 -10.44 -14.60 54.63
CA LYS A 8 -10.19 -15.47 53.46
C LYS A 8 -8.75 -15.22 53.03
N ALA A 9 -7.85 -16.14 53.36
CA ALA A 9 -6.53 -16.18 52.75
C ALA A 9 -6.72 -16.34 51.24
N ALA A 10 -6.19 -15.40 50.46
CA ALA A 10 -6.11 -15.56 49.02
C ALA A 10 -5.32 -16.84 48.70
N GLU A 11 -5.79 -17.63 47.73
CA GLU A 11 -5.09 -18.83 47.28
C GLU A 11 -3.64 -18.50 46.94
N PRO A 12 -2.67 -19.34 47.35
CA PRO A 12 -1.29 -19.13 46.98
C PRO A 12 -1.16 -19.28 45.47
N VAL A 13 -0.79 -18.17 44.81
CA VAL A 13 -0.53 -18.15 43.37
C VAL A 13 0.58 -19.16 43.05
N ASP A 14 0.29 -20.11 42.17
CA ASP A 14 1.26 -21.10 41.70
C ASP A 14 2.33 -20.40 40.84
N LYS A 15 3.46 -20.13 41.47
CA LYS A 15 4.61 -19.48 40.84
C LYS A 15 5.19 -20.31 39.69
N GLN A 16 5.02 -21.63 39.70
CA GLN A 16 5.52 -22.50 38.64
C GLN A 16 4.62 -22.43 37.41
N ALA A 17 3.30 -22.45 37.60
CA ALA A 17 2.35 -22.21 36.51
C ALA A 17 2.56 -20.82 35.86
N LEU A 18 2.78 -19.78 36.67
CA LEU A 18 3.10 -18.44 36.15
C LEU A 18 4.38 -18.42 35.32
N ARG A 19 5.46 -19.07 35.78
CA ARG A 19 6.72 -19.16 35.01
C ARG A 19 6.53 -19.89 33.70
N ALA A 20 5.74 -20.96 33.68
CA ALA A 20 5.43 -21.69 32.45
C ALA A 20 4.66 -20.80 31.45
N GLN A 21 3.70 -20.00 31.93
CA GLN A 21 2.96 -19.05 31.09
C GLN A 21 3.88 -17.95 30.54
N ILE A 22 4.79 -17.41 31.34
CA ILE A 22 5.77 -16.41 30.89
C ILE A 22 6.64 -16.98 29.77
N ASN A 23 7.23 -18.16 29.97
CA ASN A 23 8.07 -18.80 28.96
C ASN A 23 7.31 -19.08 27.66
N GLU A 24 6.03 -19.43 27.76
CA GLU A 24 5.19 -19.64 26.57
C GLU A 24 4.88 -18.34 25.84
N LEU A 25 4.64 -17.25 26.57
CA LEU A 25 4.45 -15.93 25.98
C LEU A 25 5.72 -15.42 25.29
N GLU A 26 6.90 -15.66 25.88
CA GLU A 26 8.19 -15.33 25.26
C GLU A 26 8.40 -16.08 23.94
N ARG A 27 8.13 -17.40 23.90
CA ARG A 27 8.19 -18.16 22.64
C ARG A 27 7.25 -17.65 21.58
N LYS A 28 6.01 -17.30 21.96
CA LYS A 28 5.02 -16.73 21.03
C LYS A 28 5.48 -15.37 20.51
N LEU A 29 6.10 -14.55 21.35
CA LEU A 29 6.65 -13.27 20.95
C LEU A 29 7.78 -13.45 19.93
N ASP A 30 8.72 -14.37 20.16
CA ASP A 30 9.79 -14.69 19.21
C ASP A 30 9.24 -15.20 17.87
N PHE A 31 8.21 -16.04 17.92
CA PHE A 31 7.51 -16.52 16.73
C PHE A 31 6.86 -15.36 15.96
N LEU A 32 6.19 -14.43 16.65
CA LEU A 32 5.56 -13.27 16.02
C LEU A 32 6.58 -12.33 15.39
N TYR A 33 7.75 -12.14 16.00
CA TYR A 33 8.84 -11.37 15.37
C TYR A 33 9.34 -12.05 14.10
N THR A 34 9.57 -13.36 14.14
CA THR A 34 9.98 -14.14 12.97
C THR A 34 8.94 -14.03 11.85
N LEU A 35 7.65 -14.18 12.17
CA LEU A 35 6.56 -14.06 11.21
C LEU A 35 6.48 -12.64 10.61
N SER A 36 6.68 -11.61 11.43
CA SER A 36 6.74 -10.22 10.96
C SER A 36 7.85 -10.00 9.94
N ASP A 37 9.04 -10.57 10.18
CA ASP A 37 10.18 -10.45 9.26
C ASP A 37 9.92 -11.17 7.93
N GLU A 38 9.29 -12.34 7.98
CA GLU A 38 8.90 -13.09 6.78
C GLU A 38 7.85 -12.35 5.96
N VAL A 39 6.83 -11.78 6.61
CA VAL A 39 5.80 -10.97 5.94
C VAL A 39 6.43 -9.73 5.30
N ASN A 40 7.30 -9.02 6.02
CA ASN A 40 8.00 -7.84 5.49
C ASN A 40 8.86 -8.20 4.28
N ARG A 41 9.59 -9.31 4.34
CA ARG A 41 10.36 -9.81 3.19
C ARG A 41 9.46 -10.12 2.00
N GLY A 42 8.34 -10.82 2.23
CA GLY A 42 7.38 -11.16 1.18
C GLY A 42 6.75 -9.92 0.51
N ILE A 43 6.49 -8.87 1.28
CA ILE A 43 5.98 -7.58 0.76
C ILE A 43 7.02 -6.92 -0.14
N LEU A 44 8.28 -6.88 0.29
CA LEU A 44 9.38 -6.30 -0.51
C LEU A 44 9.59 -7.07 -1.82
N ASP A 45 9.65 -8.40 -1.75
CA ASP A 45 9.79 -9.25 -2.94
C ASP A 45 8.63 -9.05 -3.93
N SER A 46 7.41 -8.93 -3.40
CA SER A 46 6.21 -8.68 -4.21
C SER A 46 6.22 -7.29 -4.86
N LYS A 47 6.69 -6.27 -4.14
CA LYS A 47 6.87 -4.91 -4.69
C LYS A 47 7.85 -4.92 -5.86
N ASP A 48 9.00 -5.57 -5.70
CA ASP A 48 10.02 -5.66 -6.75
C ASP A 48 9.50 -6.42 -7.98
N ALA A 49 8.74 -7.51 -7.77
CA ALA A 49 8.11 -8.25 -8.85
C ALA A 49 7.11 -7.39 -9.63
N LEU A 50 6.29 -6.59 -8.93
CA LEU A 50 5.32 -5.68 -9.54
C LEU A 50 6.02 -4.55 -10.32
N GLU A 51 7.11 -3.98 -9.79
CA GLU A 51 7.91 -2.96 -10.48
C GLU A 51 8.46 -3.50 -11.81
N ARG A 52 9.05 -4.70 -11.78
CA ARG A 52 9.57 -5.39 -12.99
C ARG A 52 8.45 -5.68 -14.00
N LEU A 53 7.29 -6.11 -13.53
CA LEU A 53 6.13 -6.36 -14.40
C LEU A 53 5.63 -5.08 -15.06
N ARG A 54 5.51 -4.00 -14.27
CA ARG A 54 5.12 -2.67 -14.75
C ARG A 54 6.09 -2.19 -15.82
N GLU A 55 7.39 -2.26 -15.58
CA GLU A 55 8.41 -1.84 -16.54
C GLU A 55 8.32 -2.62 -17.85
N LYS A 56 8.21 -3.96 -17.78
CA LYS A 56 8.03 -4.82 -18.95
C LYS A 56 6.78 -4.45 -19.75
N ARG A 57 5.65 -4.25 -19.08
CA ARG A 57 4.38 -3.88 -19.72
C ARG A 57 4.47 -2.51 -20.39
N THR A 58 5.08 -1.53 -19.72
CA THR A 58 5.28 -0.18 -20.28
C THR A 58 6.15 -0.23 -21.54
N LYS A 59 7.28 -0.96 -21.49
CA LYS A 59 8.16 -1.15 -22.67
C LYS A 59 7.41 -1.81 -23.83
N LEU A 60 6.64 -2.86 -23.56
CA LEU A 60 5.86 -3.55 -24.58
C LEU A 60 4.80 -2.65 -25.21
N LEU A 61 4.05 -1.92 -24.39
CA LEU A 61 3.01 -1.00 -24.88
C LEU A 61 3.63 0.15 -25.69
N ARG A 62 4.76 0.69 -25.24
CA ARG A 62 5.50 1.72 -25.97
C ARG A 62 5.94 1.22 -27.35
N ALA A 63 6.57 0.05 -27.42
CA ALA A 63 7.01 -0.55 -28.68
C ALA A 63 5.83 -0.82 -29.64
N ARG A 64 4.67 -1.25 -29.11
CA ARG A 64 3.45 -1.44 -29.91
C ARG A 64 2.93 -0.11 -30.47
N LEU A 65 2.87 0.93 -29.66
CA LEU A 65 2.45 2.26 -30.09
C LEU A 65 3.39 2.83 -31.15
N ASP A 66 4.71 2.74 -30.94
CA ASP A 66 5.71 3.20 -31.90
C ASP A 66 5.55 2.49 -33.26
N ARG A 67 5.23 1.18 -33.26
CA ARG A 67 4.94 0.43 -34.49
C ARG A 67 3.68 0.92 -35.20
N ILE A 68 2.61 1.20 -34.47
CA ILE A 68 1.36 1.73 -35.04
C ILE A 68 1.60 3.11 -35.65
N PHE A 69 2.34 3.97 -34.96
CA PHE A 69 2.65 5.31 -35.48
C PHE A 69 3.52 5.27 -36.73
N ALA A 70 4.53 4.40 -36.77
CA ALA A 70 5.31 4.17 -37.98
C ALA A 70 4.44 3.68 -39.15
N GLN A 71 3.47 2.80 -38.89
CA GLN A 71 2.52 2.32 -39.91
C GLN A 71 1.57 3.41 -40.41
N TRP A 72 1.14 4.32 -39.54
CA TRP A 72 0.18 5.38 -39.87
C TRP A 72 0.85 6.72 -40.23
N ASN A 73 2.18 6.77 -40.32
CA ASN A 73 2.98 7.98 -40.54
C ASN A 73 2.65 9.12 -39.54
N ILE A 74 2.31 8.75 -38.31
CA ILE A 74 2.06 9.68 -37.20
C ILE A 74 3.41 9.90 -36.50
N GLY A 75 3.73 11.16 -36.19
CA GLY A 75 4.96 11.50 -35.46
C GLY A 75 5.03 10.83 -34.07
N SER A 76 6.24 10.67 -33.53
CA SER A 76 6.44 10.03 -32.22
C SER A 76 5.72 10.78 -31.09
N LEU A 77 5.00 10.04 -30.25
CA LEU A 77 4.46 10.59 -29.01
C LEU A 77 5.60 10.81 -28.01
N THR A 78 6.15 12.01 -27.92
CA THR A 78 7.09 12.35 -26.85
C THR A 78 6.31 12.43 -25.53
N SER A 79 6.65 11.58 -24.57
CA SER A 79 6.01 11.58 -23.25
C SER A 79 6.54 12.75 -22.41
N ASN A 80 5.72 13.78 -22.19
CA ASN A 80 6.02 14.88 -21.27
C ASN A 80 5.73 14.53 -19.79
N HIS A 81 5.42 13.27 -19.46
CA HIS A 81 5.23 12.89 -18.07
C HIS A 81 6.57 12.80 -17.34
N HIS A 82 6.95 13.90 -16.68
CA HIS A 82 7.78 13.80 -15.49
C HIS A 82 7.00 13.04 -14.41
N PRO A 83 7.60 12.07 -13.71
CA PRO A 83 6.99 11.53 -12.51
C PRO A 83 6.80 12.69 -11.52
N SER A 84 5.55 12.92 -11.09
CA SER A 84 5.28 13.90 -10.05
C SER A 84 5.88 13.39 -8.74
N THR A 85 7.12 13.79 -8.46
CA THR A 85 7.68 13.74 -7.12
C THR A 85 7.17 14.97 -6.37
N GLN A 86 5.88 14.97 -6.02
CA GLN A 86 5.34 15.98 -5.11
C GLN A 86 4.91 15.30 -3.80
N ASP A 87 5.92 14.84 -3.06
CA ASP A 87 5.86 14.87 -1.60
C ASP A 87 6.13 16.32 -1.18
N GLN A 88 5.09 17.15 -1.10
CA GLN A 88 5.14 18.39 -0.32
C GLN A 88 3.79 18.65 0.33
N SER A 89 3.76 18.34 1.63
CA SER A 89 3.14 19.08 2.74
C SER A 89 1.93 19.98 2.42
N GLN A 90 0.85 19.68 3.13
CA GLN A 90 -0.37 20.46 3.31
C GLN A 90 -0.12 21.97 3.52
N ASN A 91 -0.77 22.82 2.71
CA ASN A 91 -1.49 24.02 3.18
C ASN A 91 -2.44 24.55 2.05
N PRO A 92 -3.72 24.85 2.30
CA PRO A 92 -4.64 25.33 1.28
C PRO A 92 -4.68 26.87 1.26
N GLY A 93 -4.30 27.47 0.13
CA GLY A 93 -4.49 28.90 -0.06
C GLY A 93 -3.76 29.45 -1.28
N ALA A 94 -4.45 29.53 -2.42
CA ALA A 94 -4.44 30.66 -3.37
C ALA A 94 -4.91 30.19 -4.74
N THR A 95 -6.12 30.62 -5.10
CA THR A 95 -6.63 30.72 -6.46
C THR A 95 -5.70 31.59 -7.30
N SER A 96 -5.32 31.16 -8.51
CA SER A 96 -5.09 32.07 -9.64
C SER A 96 -5.21 31.36 -10.98
N THR A 97 -6.23 31.83 -11.69
CA THR A 97 -6.65 31.65 -13.07
C THR A 97 -5.55 31.99 -14.07
N GLN A 98 -5.34 31.15 -15.10
CA GLN A 98 -5.26 31.54 -16.53
C GLN A 98 -4.78 30.38 -17.41
N GLY A 99 -5.51 30.12 -18.49
CA GLY A 99 -5.07 29.23 -19.55
C GLY A 99 -6.21 28.49 -20.24
N GLU A 100 -7.23 29.22 -20.70
CA GLU A 100 -8.23 28.70 -21.63
C GLU A 100 -7.53 28.25 -22.93
N THR A 101 -7.71 26.99 -23.34
CA THR A 101 -7.63 26.64 -24.76
C THR A 101 -8.87 25.84 -25.12
N GLN A 102 -9.70 26.53 -25.87
CA GLN A 102 -11.01 26.14 -26.35
C GLN A 102 -10.84 25.08 -27.45
N ALA A 103 -11.02 23.80 -27.13
CA ALA A 103 -11.27 22.74 -28.12
C ALA A 103 -12.72 22.26 -27.97
N ARG A 104 -13.63 23.05 -28.56
CA ARG A 104 -15.01 22.66 -28.79
C ARG A 104 -15.02 21.59 -29.89
N ASN A 105 -15.25 20.33 -29.52
CA ASN A 105 -15.81 19.35 -30.46
C ASN A 105 -16.80 18.43 -29.75
N ASN A 106 -18.07 18.65 -30.10
CA ASN A 106 -19.22 17.88 -29.68
C ASN A 106 -19.12 16.44 -30.20
N GLN A 107 -19.31 15.46 -29.32
CA GLN A 107 -20.38 14.44 -29.39
C GLN A 107 -20.12 13.37 -28.33
N LEU A 108 -20.81 13.49 -27.19
CA LEU A 108 -21.04 12.40 -26.25
C LEU A 108 -22.12 11.49 -26.85
N GLY A 109 -21.74 10.29 -27.28
CA GLY A 109 -22.66 9.18 -27.49
C GLY A 109 -22.81 8.38 -26.18
N PRO A 110 -24.02 7.87 -25.86
CA PRO A 110 -24.31 7.34 -24.54
C PRO A 110 -23.63 6.00 -24.27
N PHE A 111 -23.24 5.82 -23.01
CA PHE A 111 -22.88 4.53 -22.43
C PHE A 111 -23.89 3.45 -22.82
N GLY A 112 -23.42 2.40 -23.51
CA GLY A 112 -24.15 1.16 -23.69
C GLY A 112 -23.89 0.24 -22.51
N SER A 113 -24.94 -0.03 -21.75
CA SER A 113 -25.08 -1.18 -20.86
C SER A 113 -25.09 -2.48 -21.68
N TRP A 114 -24.33 -3.48 -21.25
CA TRP A 114 -24.57 -4.95 -21.18
C TRP A 114 -23.21 -5.66 -21.09
#